data_AF-I9YCM4-F1
#
_entry.id   AF-I9YCM4-F1
#
_cell.length_a   1.000
_cell.length_b   1.000
_cell.length_c   1.000
_cell.angle_alpha   90.00
_cell.angle_beta   90.00
_cell.angle_gamma   90.00
#
_symmetry.space_group_name_H-M   'P 1'
#
loop_
_entity.id
_entity.type
_entity.pdbx_description
1 polymer ?
#
loop_
_entity_poly.entity_id
_entity_poly.type
_entity_poly.pdbx_seq_one_letter_code
_entity_poly.pdbx_strand_id
1 'polypeptide(L)'
;MNKNQNYYKEELQKLSADYGVPLSLRYGKGLFESLNIPQVWDEVLTHLARWRETLPDLPSLNFDENPLESFREIKDLAPSVYRKLLDNDEIFNLVLILFPKQKVLKMLVEHFRQQNKTIYQQLASKLAQRLLSLR
;
A
#
# COMPACT_ATOMS: atom_id res chain seq x y z
N MET A 1 8.20 -10.58 -15.94
CA MET A 1 8.99 -10.30 -14.74
C MET A 1 10.46 -10.50 -15.07
N ASN A 2 11.23 -9.45 -15.37
CA ASN A 2 12.70 -9.51 -15.53
C ASN A 2 13.28 -8.14 -15.16
N LYS A 3 12.81 -7.51 -14.08
CA LYS A 3 13.43 -6.27 -13.62
C LYS A 3 14.84 -6.59 -13.16
N ASN A 4 15.82 -5.90 -13.74
CA ASN A 4 17.24 -5.92 -13.38
C ASN A 4 18.03 -7.19 -13.78
N GLN A 5 17.47 -8.10 -14.59
CA GLN A 5 18.20 -9.30 -15.02
C GLN A 5 19.49 -8.94 -15.80
N ASN A 6 19.43 -7.92 -16.67
CA ASN A 6 20.59 -7.48 -17.46
C ASN A 6 21.71 -6.94 -16.57
N TYR A 7 21.36 -6.11 -15.58
CA TYR A 7 22.29 -5.60 -14.58
C TYR A 7 23.04 -6.74 -13.87
N TYR A 8 22.34 -7.75 -13.35
CA TYR A 8 22.99 -8.86 -12.66
C TYR A 8 23.81 -9.76 -13.60
N LYS A 9 23.42 -9.91 -14.87
CA LYS A 9 24.24 -10.62 -15.85
C LYS A 9 25.57 -9.91 -16.10
N GLU A 10 25.54 -8.59 -16.25
CA GLU A 10 26.74 -7.77 -16.45
C GLU A 10 27.67 -7.84 -15.24
N GLU A 11 27.15 -7.68 -14.02
CA GLU A 11 27.96 -7.76 -12.80
C GLU A 11 28.56 -9.17 -12.58
N LEU A 12 27.79 -10.23 -12.87
CA LEU A 12 28.30 -11.61 -12.80
C LEU A 12 29.39 -11.91 -13.84
N GLN A 13 29.32 -11.30 -15.03
CA GLN A 13 30.38 -11.44 -16.04
C GLN A 13 31.68 -10.79 -15.59
N LYS A 14 31.62 -9.58 -15.00
CA LYS A 14 32.80 -8.91 -14.44
C LYS A 14 33.45 -9.76 -13.35
N LEU A 15 32.66 -10.23 -12.39
CA LEU A 15 33.14 -11.09 -11.30
C LEU A 15 33.71 -12.43 -11.82
N SER A 16 33.07 -13.02 -12.83
CA SER A 16 33.56 -14.26 -13.43
C SER A 16 34.94 -14.07 -14.08
N ALA A 17 35.16 -12.92 -14.73
CA ALA A 17 36.46 -12.57 -15.32
C ALA A 17 37.53 -12.28 -14.26
N ASP A 18 37.18 -11.50 -13.23
CA ASP A 18 38.13 -11.08 -12.17
C ASP A 18 38.62 -12.26 -11.32
N TYR A 19 37.73 -13.21 -11.03
CA TYR A 19 38.02 -14.35 -10.14
C TYR A 19 38.26 -15.67 -10.89
N GLY A 20 38.13 -15.69 -12.22
CA GLY A 20 38.38 -16.87 -13.05
C GLY A 20 37.44 -18.05 -12.80
N VAL A 21 36.25 -17.80 -12.22
CA VAL A 21 35.25 -18.83 -11.91
C VAL A 21 33.97 -18.63 -12.72
N PRO A 22 33.35 -19.69 -13.25
CA PRO A 22 32.10 -19.56 -13.99
C PRO A 22 30.95 -19.25 -13.02
N LEU A 23 30.25 -18.14 -13.26
CA LEU A 23 29.07 -17.74 -12.49
C LEU A 23 27.82 -17.81 -13.38
N SER A 24 26.68 -18.19 -12.78
CA SER A 24 25.41 -18.27 -13.49
C SER A 24 24.27 -17.63 -12.70
N LEU A 25 23.44 -16.85 -13.39
CA LEU A 25 22.25 -16.22 -12.80
C LEU A 25 21.07 -17.17 -12.88
N ARG A 26 20.50 -17.54 -11.73
CA ARG A 26 19.33 -18.42 -11.65
C ARG A 26 18.23 -17.82 -10.79
N TYR A 27 16.98 -17.96 -11.24
CA TYR A 27 15.79 -17.49 -10.52
C TYR A 27 14.75 -18.60 -10.42
N GLY A 28 13.99 -18.56 -9.33
CA GLY A 28 12.89 -19.50 -9.09
C GLY A 28 13.31 -20.95 -9.28
N LYS A 29 12.51 -21.71 -10.02
CA LYS A 29 12.74 -23.13 -10.30
C LYS A 29 14.16 -23.45 -10.79
N GLY A 30 14.72 -22.61 -11.66
CA GLY A 30 16.04 -22.84 -12.26
C GLY A 30 17.19 -22.90 -11.26
N LEU A 31 17.05 -22.24 -10.10
CA LEU A 31 18.01 -22.35 -8.99
C LEU A 31 17.95 -23.74 -8.36
N PHE A 32 16.76 -24.22 -8.02
CA PHE A 32 16.56 -25.51 -7.36
C PHE A 32 16.88 -26.69 -8.29
N GLU A 33 16.62 -26.55 -9.60
CA GLU A 33 17.06 -27.50 -10.62
C GLU A 33 18.60 -27.62 -10.66
N SER A 34 19.32 -26.48 -10.55
CA SER A 34 20.79 -26.50 -10.55
C SER A 34 21.41 -27.12 -9.30
N LEU A 35 20.65 -27.12 -8.19
CA LEU A 35 21.03 -27.75 -6.93
C LEU A 35 20.55 -29.22 -6.84
N ASN A 36 19.97 -29.76 -7.93
CA ASN A 36 19.40 -31.11 -7.99
C ASN A 36 18.32 -31.38 -6.92
N ILE A 37 17.56 -30.34 -6.57
CA ILE A 37 16.46 -30.40 -5.60
C ILE A 37 15.18 -29.71 -6.13
N PRO A 38 14.74 -29.98 -7.38
CA PRO A 38 13.57 -29.31 -7.97
C PRO A 38 12.29 -29.50 -7.12
N GLN A 39 12.18 -30.62 -6.39
CA GLN A 39 11.05 -30.92 -5.50
C GLN A 39 10.86 -29.87 -4.40
N VAL A 40 11.92 -29.20 -3.94
CA VAL A 40 11.83 -28.15 -2.92
C VAL A 40 11.12 -26.92 -3.48
N TRP A 41 11.34 -26.60 -4.76
CA TRP A 41 10.60 -25.51 -5.40
C TRP A 41 9.11 -25.82 -5.49
N ASP A 42 8.76 -27.05 -5.85
CA ASP A 42 7.36 -27.51 -5.90
C ASP A 42 6.70 -27.49 -4.52
N GLU A 43 7.45 -27.83 -3.46
CA GLU A 43 7.01 -27.70 -2.08
C GLU A 43 6.74 -26.24 -1.69
N VAL A 44 7.66 -25.33 -2.01
CA VAL A 44 7.48 -23.88 -1.78
C VAL A 44 6.22 -23.38 -2.47
N LEU A 45 5.98 -23.75 -3.73
CA LEU A 45 4.76 -23.38 -4.45
C LEU A 45 3.50 -23.95 -3.79
N THR A 46 3.55 -25.20 -3.31
CA THR A 46 2.44 -25.85 -2.61
C THR A 46 2.10 -25.11 -1.32
N HIS A 47 3.10 -24.75 -0.52
CA HIS A 47 2.89 -23.99 0.71
C HIS A 47 2.37 -22.58 0.43
N LEU A 48 2.85 -21.90 -0.62
CA LEU A 48 2.32 -20.59 -1.02
C LEU A 48 0.85 -20.66 -1.47
N ALA A 49 0.47 -21.72 -2.19
CA ALA A 49 -0.92 -21.93 -2.60
C ALA A 49 -1.83 -22.17 -1.39
N ARG A 50 -1.40 -23.02 -0.44
CA ARG A 50 -2.11 -23.24 0.83
C ARG A 50 -2.18 -21.97 1.66
N TRP A 51 -1.07 -21.23 1.77
CA TRP A 51 -1.02 -19.98 2.50
C TRP A 51 -2.05 -18.98 1.95
N ARG A 52 -2.17 -18.89 0.62
CA ARG A 52 -3.19 -18.06 -0.05
C ARG A 52 -4.61 -18.43 0.33
N GLU A 53 -4.92 -19.71 0.52
CA GLU A 53 -6.24 -20.18 0.97
C GLU A 53 -6.51 -19.86 2.44
N THR A 54 -5.45 -19.74 3.25
CA THR A 54 -5.54 -19.37 4.67
C THR A 54 -5.40 -17.86 4.92
N LEU A 55 -5.22 -17.06 3.87
CA LEU A 55 -5.23 -15.61 4.03
C LEU A 55 -6.59 -15.22 4.62
N PRO A 56 -6.63 -14.44 5.71
CA PRO A 56 -7.89 -13.87 6.16
C PRO A 56 -8.49 -13.08 4.99
N ASP A 57 -9.81 -12.91 5.00
CA ASP A 57 -10.45 -11.97 4.09
C ASP A 57 -9.66 -10.66 4.11
N LEU A 58 -9.23 -10.21 2.93
CA LEU A 58 -8.50 -8.95 2.82
C LEU A 58 -9.33 -7.89 3.55
N PRO A 59 -8.74 -7.13 4.48
CA PRO A 59 -9.51 -6.13 5.22
C PRO A 59 -10.19 -5.23 4.20
N SER A 60 -11.48 -5.01 4.39
CA SER A 60 -12.19 -4.13 3.47
C SER A 60 -11.52 -2.77 3.47
N LEU A 61 -11.17 -2.31 2.28
CA LEU A 61 -10.58 -0.98 2.08
C LEU A 61 -11.64 0.12 2.17
N ASN A 62 -12.93 -0.24 2.25
CA ASN A 62 -14.03 0.70 2.31
C ASN A 62 -14.33 1.09 3.76
N PHE A 63 -13.73 2.19 4.20
CA PHE A 63 -13.91 2.72 5.56
C PHE A 63 -15.31 3.34 5.78
N ASP A 64 -16.18 3.37 4.76
CA ASP A 64 -17.59 3.68 4.91
C ASP A 64 -18.48 2.45 5.20
N GLU A 65 -17.91 1.24 5.33
CA GLU A 65 -18.65 0.03 5.75
C GLU A 65 -19.09 0.12 7.21
N ASN A 66 -18.19 0.52 8.11
CA ASN A 66 -18.51 0.86 9.49
C ASN A 66 -18.11 2.31 9.79
N PRO A 67 -18.93 3.31 9.38
CA PRO A 67 -18.56 4.72 9.46
C PRO A 67 -18.33 5.21 10.88
N LEU A 68 -19.05 4.66 11.86
CA LEU A 68 -18.94 5.10 13.25
C LEU A 68 -17.62 4.64 13.87
N GLU A 69 -17.22 3.40 13.63
CA GLU A 69 -15.94 2.86 14.09
C GLU A 69 -14.77 3.57 13.42
N SER A 70 -14.79 3.64 12.08
CA SER A 70 -13.75 4.32 11.31
C SER A 70 -13.60 5.79 11.71
N PHE A 71 -14.72 6.50 11.91
CA PHE A 71 -14.69 7.87 12.42
C PHE A 71 -14.07 7.97 13.82
N ARG A 72 -14.43 7.08 14.75
CA ARG A 72 -13.88 7.07 16.11
C ARG A 72 -12.37 6.87 16.12
N GLU A 73 -11.86 6.00 15.26
CA GLU A 73 -10.42 5.73 15.17
C GLU A 73 -9.62 6.93 14.66
N ILE A 74 -10.17 7.68 13.69
CA ILE A 74 -9.40 8.73 13.03
C ILE A 74 -9.68 10.14 13.55
N LYS A 75 -10.86 10.44 14.11
CA LYS A 75 -11.29 11.81 14.43
C LYS A 75 -10.29 12.62 15.28
N ASP A 76 -9.54 11.93 16.14
CA ASP A 76 -8.61 12.53 17.11
C ASP A 76 -7.16 12.61 16.58
N LEU A 77 -6.90 12.23 15.33
CA LEU A 77 -5.58 12.40 14.70
C LEU A 77 -5.14 13.86 14.71
N ALA A 78 -3.83 14.08 14.80
CA ALA A 78 -3.26 15.42 14.86
C ALA A 78 -3.63 16.23 13.60
N PRO A 79 -3.95 17.54 13.71
CA PRO A 79 -4.28 18.39 12.57
C PRO A 79 -3.25 18.39 11.44
N SER A 80 -1.96 18.17 11.78
CA SER A 80 -0.88 18.06 10.80
C SER A 80 -1.03 16.86 9.87
N VAL A 81 -1.64 15.75 10.33
CA VAL A 81 -1.94 14.57 9.52
C VAL A 81 -3.01 14.93 8.50
N TYR A 82 -4.12 15.50 8.96
CA TYR A 82 -5.20 15.94 8.06
C TYR A 82 -4.73 16.99 7.06
N ARG A 83 -3.88 17.93 7.46
CA ARG A 83 -3.28 18.88 6.54
C ARG A 83 -2.54 18.15 5.40
N LYS A 84 -1.63 17.22 5.73
CA LYS A 84 -0.89 16.43 4.72
C LYS A 84 -1.82 15.66 3.77
N LEU A 85 -2.88 15.04 4.29
CA LEU A 85 -3.85 14.29 3.49
C LEU A 85 -4.65 15.20 2.54
N LEU A 86 -5.01 16.41 2.97
CA LEU A 86 -5.84 17.33 2.19
C LEU A 86 -5.03 18.22 1.22
N ASP A 87 -3.74 18.43 1.48
CA ASP A 87 -2.86 19.29 0.68
C ASP A 87 -2.31 18.61 -0.58
N ASN A 88 -2.20 17.28 -0.60
CA ASN A 88 -1.65 16.55 -1.73
C ASN A 88 -2.77 15.85 -2.51
N ASP A 89 -2.90 16.18 -3.79
CA ASP A 89 -3.97 15.66 -4.67
C ASP A 89 -3.87 14.15 -4.89
N GLU A 90 -2.67 13.61 -5.09
CA GLU A 90 -2.43 12.18 -5.28
C GLU A 90 -2.82 11.39 -4.02
N ILE A 91 -2.45 11.91 -2.85
CA ILE A 91 -2.83 11.31 -1.56
C ILE A 91 -4.34 11.43 -1.34
N PHE A 92 -4.95 12.57 -1.67
CA PHE A 92 -6.38 12.76 -1.49
C PHE A 92 -7.20 11.82 -2.40
N ASN A 93 -6.71 11.49 -3.59
CA ASN A 93 -7.33 10.47 -4.44
C ASN A 93 -7.34 9.09 -3.76
N LEU A 94 -6.28 8.72 -3.03
CA LEU A 94 -6.27 7.50 -2.22
C LEU A 94 -7.30 7.57 -1.08
N VAL A 95 -7.45 8.75 -0.44
CA VAL A 95 -8.50 8.97 0.57
C VAL A 95 -9.89 8.70 -0.03
N LEU A 96 -10.18 9.14 -1.25
CA LEU A 96 -11.48 8.89 -1.90
C LEU A 96 -11.72 7.41 -2.23
N ILE A 97 -10.67 6.65 -2.53
CA ILE A 97 -10.77 5.19 -2.71
C ILE A 97 -11.14 4.51 -1.39
N LEU A 98 -10.57 4.96 -0.27
CA LEU A 98 -10.86 4.42 1.06
C LEU A 98 -12.25 4.83 1.59
N PHE A 99 -12.76 6.00 1.17
CA PHE A 99 -14.06 6.54 1.59
C PHE A 99 -15.00 6.77 0.40
N PRO A 100 -15.41 5.71 -0.33
CA PRO A 100 -16.14 5.81 -1.59
C PRO A 100 -17.53 6.46 -1.45
N LYS A 101 -18.18 6.33 -0.28
CA LYS A 101 -19.48 6.97 0.03
C LYS A 101 -19.31 8.31 0.76
N GLN A 102 -18.09 8.65 1.13
CA GLN A 102 -17.69 9.87 1.84
C GLN A 102 -18.46 10.07 3.16
N LYS A 103 -18.99 9.02 3.78
CA LYS A 103 -19.81 9.14 5.00
C LYS A 103 -18.94 9.60 6.15
N VAL A 104 -17.80 8.93 6.35
CA VAL A 104 -16.84 9.29 7.41
C VAL A 104 -16.24 10.67 7.16
N LEU A 105 -15.93 11.01 5.90
CA LEU A 105 -15.38 12.33 5.57
C LEU A 105 -16.38 13.45 5.89
N LYS A 106 -17.68 13.25 5.65
CA LYS A 106 -18.72 14.22 6.06
C LYS A 106 -18.82 14.33 7.59
N MET A 107 -18.72 13.20 8.31
CA MET A 107 -18.67 13.22 9.78
C MET A 107 -17.46 13.99 10.31
N LEU A 108 -16.29 13.87 9.67
CA LEU A 108 -15.09 14.64 9.99
C LEU A 108 -15.28 16.15 9.77
N VAL A 109 -15.95 16.55 8.68
CA VAL A 109 -16.27 17.97 8.46
C VAL A 109 -17.09 18.53 9.63
N GLU A 110 -18.17 17.85 10.03
CA GLU A 110 -18.99 18.30 11.15
C GLU A 110 -18.22 18.30 12.48
N HIS A 111 -17.40 17.27 12.71
CA HIS A 111 -16.54 17.21 13.89
C HIS A 111 -15.56 18.39 13.96
N PHE A 112 -14.90 18.72 12.85
CA PHE A 112 -13.96 19.84 12.80
C PHE A 112 -14.64 21.20 12.99
N ARG A 113 -15.88 21.38 12.49
CA ARG A 113 -16.67 22.59 12.72
C ARG A 113 -17.02 22.80 14.19
N GLN A 114 -17.19 21.73 14.96
CA GLN A 114 -17.47 21.79 16.39
C GLN A 114 -16.24 22.16 17.23
N GLN A 115 -15.03 22.15 16.64
CA GLN A 115 -13.81 22.50 17.37
C GLN A 115 -13.57 24.02 17.37
N ASN A 116 -13.39 24.61 18.54
CA ASN A 116 -13.20 26.06 18.71
C ASN A 116 -11.83 26.61 18.23
N LYS A 117 -10.96 25.79 17.64
CA LYS A 117 -9.62 26.23 17.19
C LYS A 117 -9.63 26.51 15.69
N THR A 118 -9.02 27.62 15.29
CA THR A 118 -8.92 28.07 13.88
C THR A 118 -8.40 26.99 12.93
N ILE A 119 -7.44 26.17 13.39
CA ILE A 119 -6.89 25.08 12.59
C ILE A 119 -7.96 24.08 12.12
N TYR A 120 -8.89 23.70 13.00
CA TYR A 120 -9.94 22.75 12.64
C TYR A 120 -10.98 23.40 11.73
N GLN A 121 -11.28 24.69 11.92
CA GLN A 121 -12.16 25.42 11.01
C GLN A 121 -11.59 25.46 9.58
N GLN A 122 -10.29 25.71 9.44
CA GLN A 122 -9.60 25.66 8.14
C GLN A 122 -9.65 24.25 7.52
N LEU A 123 -9.42 23.20 8.33
CA LEU A 123 -9.52 21.81 7.86
C LEU A 123 -10.94 21.48 7.42
N ALA A 124 -11.97 21.93 8.15
CA ALA A 124 -13.38 21.74 7.81
C ALA A 124 -13.72 22.39 6.46
N SER A 125 -13.35 23.66 6.27
CA SER A 125 -13.58 24.37 5.00
C SER A 125 -12.89 23.68 3.83
N LYS A 126 -11.63 23.27 4.01
CA LYS A 126 -10.85 22.62 2.95
C LYS A 126 -11.40 21.26 2.57
N LEU A 127 -11.72 20.41 3.55
CA LEU A 127 -12.33 19.11 3.29
C LEU A 127 -13.72 19.28 2.64
N ALA A 128 -14.54 20.23 3.11
CA ALA A 128 -15.83 20.51 2.48
C ALA A 128 -15.68 20.96 1.03
N GLN A 129 -14.72 21.83 0.72
CA GLN A 129 -14.44 22.27 -0.66
C GLN A 129 -14.02 21.10 -1.56
N ARG A 130 -13.12 20.23 -1.08
CA ARG A 130 -12.69 19.01 -1.79
C ARG A 130 -13.86 18.07 -2.10
N LEU A 131 -14.79 17.91 -1.16
CA LEU A 131 -15.98 17.06 -1.36
C LEU A 131 -16.98 17.68 -2.35
N LEU A 132 -17.06 19.01 -2.42
CA LEU A 132 -17.92 19.72 -3.37
C LEU A 132 -17.37 19.68 -4.80
N SER A 133 -16.04 19.75 -4.98
CA SER A 133 -15.40 19.69 -6.31
C SER A 133 -15.53 18.33 -7.01
N LEU A 134 -16.07 17.31 -6.32
CA LEU A 134 -16.31 15.98 -6.87
C LEU A 134 -17.74 15.80 -7.41
N ARG A 135 -18.59 16.82 -7.25
CA ARG A 135 -19.98 16.82 -7.74
C ARG A 135 -20.09 17.44 -9.13
#